data_AF-A0A6A8DFP9-F1
#
_entry.id   AF-A0A6A8DFP9-F1
#
_cell.length_a   1.000
_cell.length_b   1.000
_cell.length_c   1.000
_cell.angle_alpha   90.00
_cell.angle_beta   90.00
_cell.angle_gamma   90.00
#
_symmetry.space_group_name_H-M   'P 1'
#
loop_
_entity.id
_entity.type
_entity.pdbx_description
1 polymer ?
#
loop_
_entity_poly.entity_id
_entity_poly.type
_entity_poly.pdbx_seq_one_letter_code
_entity_poly.pdbx_strand_id
1 'polypeptide(L)'
;MSNKPTELGILLRGERTNNRNGEMDKASIEKVILNEIPKEEVSTWELIKNLPTPQKKLLWYLIIESNKDGTTIYSHDKNNLLFLMDKGLIRLNTFFKSTTKVSVFVLRDTPYLMRALSRKR
;
A
#
# COMPACT_ATOMS: atom_id res chain seq x y z
N MET A 1 16.51 -14.89 -5.25
CA MET A 1 15.80 -14.34 -6.43
C MET A 1 15.65 -12.84 -6.20
N SER A 2 16.16 -12.01 -7.12
CA SER A 2 16.12 -10.56 -6.97
C SER A 2 14.74 -10.04 -7.35
N ASN A 3 13.93 -9.61 -6.37
CA ASN A 3 12.64 -8.96 -6.61
C ASN A 3 12.90 -7.55 -7.13
N LYS A 4 12.85 -7.38 -8.45
CA LYS A 4 12.92 -6.04 -9.04
C LYS A 4 11.71 -5.23 -8.57
N PRO A 5 11.92 -4.00 -8.06
CA PRO A 5 10.83 -3.13 -7.63
C PRO A 5 9.92 -2.80 -8.81
N THR A 6 8.63 -3.09 -8.71
CA THR A 6 7.65 -2.64 -9.72
C THR A 6 7.53 -1.12 -9.72
N GLU A 7 7.16 -0.53 -10.86
CA GLU A 7 7.07 0.93 -11.03
C GLU A 7 6.12 1.58 -10.02
N LEU A 8 5.03 0.87 -9.67
CA LEU A 8 4.13 1.27 -8.59
C LEU A 8 4.84 1.34 -7.24
N GLY A 9 5.64 0.32 -6.95
CA GLY A 9 6.44 0.29 -5.74
C GLY A 9 7.53 1.35 -5.75
N ILE A 10 8.08 1.75 -6.90
CA ILE A 10 9.03 2.87 -7.00
C ILE A 10 8.32 4.20 -6.70
N LEU A 11 7.13 4.41 -7.29
CA LEU A 11 6.27 5.56 -7.04
C LEU A 11 5.93 5.71 -5.54
N LEU A 12 5.54 4.61 -4.91
CA LEU A 12 5.18 4.57 -3.50
C LEU A 12 6.42 4.64 -2.60
N ARG A 13 7.57 4.09 -2.99
CA ARG A 13 8.83 4.22 -2.23
C ARG A 13 9.44 5.62 -2.29
N GLY A 14 8.94 6.52 -3.15
CA GLY A 14 9.47 7.87 -3.31
C GLY A 14 10.89 7.89 -3.88
N GLU A 15 11.29 6.84 -4.58
CA GLU A 15 12.62 6.69 -5.18
C GLU A 15 12.62 7.37 -6.56
N ARG A 16 13.62 8.21 -6.84
CA ARG A 16 13.82 8.78 -8.19
C ARG A 16 14.28 7.67 -9.13
N THR A 17 13.53 7.42 -10.21
CA THR A 17 13.98 6.56 -11.30
C THR A 17 15.09 7.28 -12.08
N ASN A 18 16.27 6.67 -12.18
CA ASN A 18 17.40 7.21 -12.95
C ASN A 18 17.64 6.39 -14.23
N ASN A 19 16.55 5.97 -14.90
CA ASN A 19 16.63 5.05 -16.04
C ASN A 19 15.96 5.66 -17.28
N ARG A 20 16.77 5.92 -18.32
CA ARG A 20 16.39 6.55 -19.59
C ARG A 20 15.46 5.71 -20.50
N ASN A 21 15.06 4.51 -20.07
CA ASN A 21 14.18 3.58 -20.84
C ASN A 21 12.97 3.08 -20.03
N GLY A 22 12.61 3.71 -18.90
CA GLY A 22 11.58 3.24 -17.97
C GLY A 22 10.56 4.30 -17.54
N GLU A 23 10.35 5.33 -18.36
CA GLU A 23 9.23 6.26 -18.22
C GLU A 23 7.96 5.61 -18.78
N MET A 24 7.44 4.58 -18.10
CA MET A 24 5.99 4.54 -18.03
C MET A 24 5.63 5.71 -17.11
N ASP A 25 5.23 6.83 -17.73
CA ASP A 25 5.06 8.12 -17.05
C ASP A 25 4.26 7.93 -15.76
N LYS A 26 4.65 8.61 -14.67
CA LYS A 26 3.89 8.63 -13.41
C LYS A 26 2.42 8.94 -13.67
N ALA A 27 2.14 9.80 -14.65
CA ALA A 27 0.81 10.11 -15.14
C ALA A 27 0.09 8.89 -15.76
N SER A 28 0.82 8.00 -16.43
CA SER A 28 0.28 6.75 -17.00
C SER A 28 -0.09 5.74 -15.91
N ILE A 29 0.74 5.60 -14.88
CA ILE A 29 0.43 4.72 -13.73
C ILE A 29 -0.80 5.22 -12.97
N GLU A 30 -0.83 6.53 -12.72
CA GLU A 30 -1.96 7.18 -12.07
C GLU A 30 -3.24 7.01 -12.87
N LYS A 31 -3.20 7.24 -14.19
CA LYS A 31 -4.34 7.02 -15.08
C LYS A 31 -4.83 5.57 -15.04
N VAL A 32 -3.92 4.60 -14.99
CA VAL A 32 -4.30 3.17 -14.87
C VAL A 32 -5.02 2.91 -13.56
N ILE A 33 -4.47 3.36 -12.42
CA ILE A 33 -5.13 3.18 -11.11
C ILE A 33 -6.50 3.87 -11.10
N LEU A 34 -6.58 5.12 -11.54
CA LEU A 34 -7.82 5.90 -11.52
C LEU A 34 -8.91 5.30 -12.42
N ASN A 35 -8.53 4.55 -13.46
CA ASN A 35 -9.48 3.82 -14.30
C ASN A 35 -9.93 2.48 -13.68
N GLU A 36 -9.20 1.94 -12.71
CA GLU A 36 -9.49 0.64 -12.07
C GLU A 36 -10.27 0.74 -10.76
N ILE A 37 -10.34 1.93 -10.16
CA ILE A 37 -11.00 2.17 -8.88
C ILE A 37 -12.29 2.98 -9.04
N PRO A 38 -13.32 2.72 -8.22
CA PRO A 38 -14.53 3.52 -8.22
C PRO A 38 -14.28 4.89 -7.56
N LYS A 39 -15.16 5.87 -7.81
CA LYS A 39 -14.97 7.26 -7.40
C LYS A 39 -14.82 7.41 -5.88
N GLU A 40 -15.50 6.55 -5.13
CA GLU A 40 -15.51 6.51 -3.68
C GLU A 40 -14.14 6.17 -3.09
N GLU A 41 -13.26 5.52 -3.86
CA GLU A 41 -11.90 5.14 -3.42
C GLU A 41 -10.81 6.12 -3.87
N VAL A 42 -11.16 7.10 -4.73
CA VAL A 42 -10.21 8.10 -5.24
C VAL A 42 -9.63 8.94 -4.11
N SER A 43 -10.43 9.32 -3.10
CA SER A 43 -9.93 10.07 -1.95
C SER A 43 -8.87 9.30 -1.16
N THR A 44 -9.00 7.97 -1.07
CA THR A 44 -7.99 7.11 -0.42
C THR A 44 -6.72 7.03 -1.25
N TRP A 45 -6.84 7.00 -2.60
CA TRP A 45 -5.68 7.09 -3.47
C TRP A 45 -4.93 8.42 -3.30
N GLU A 46 -5.64 9.55 -3.27
CA GLU A 46 -5.07 10.87 -2.99
C GLU A 46 -4.37 10.92 -1.63
N LEU A 47 -4.98 10.32 -0.61
CA LEU A 47 -4.38 10.20 0.73
C LEU A 47 -3.04 9.46 0.68
N ILE A 48 -3.00 8.31 0.00
CA ILE A 48 -1.78 7.49 -0.17
C ILE A 48 -0.68 8.28 -0.89
N LYS A 49 -1.02 9.01 -1.95
CA LYS A 49 -0.07 9.85 -2.69
C LYS A 49 0.58 10.92 -1.82
N ASN A 50 -0.13 11.42 -0.82
CA ASN A 50 0.35 12.47 0.07
C ASN A 50 1.02 11.96 1.36
N LEU A 51 1.11 10.63 1.56
CA LEU A 51 1.80 10.06 2.71
C LEU A 51 3.31 10.43 2.71
N PRO A 52 3.90 10.64 3.90
CA PRO A 52 5.35 10.70 4.05
C PRO A 52 6.01 9.43 3.51
N THR A 53 7.21 9.55 2.94
CA THR A 53 7.93 8.42 2.33
C THR A 53 8.06 7.20 3.25
N PRO A 54 8.40 7.32 4.55
CA PRO A 54 8.46 6.16 5.44
C PRO A 54 7.11 5.45 5.57
N GLN A 55 6.02 6.20 5.59
CA GLN A 55 4.66 5.68 5.73
C GLN A 55 4.18 5.01 4.44
N LYS A 56 4.54 5.54 3.27
CA LYS A 56 4.29 4.85 2.00
C LYS A 56 5.05 3.54 1.91
N LYS A 57 6.31 3.51 2.34
CA LYS A 57 7.13 2.29 2.37
C LYS A 57 6.50 1.23 3.28
N LEU A 58 6.05 1.63 4.47
CA LEU A 58 5.36 0.75 5.39
C LEU A 58 4.03 0.23 4.81
N LEU A 59 3.20 1.12 4.27
CA LEU A 59 1.94 0.72 3.64
C LEU A 59 2.18 -0.25 2.48
N TRP A 60 3.15 0.04 1.62
CA TRP A 60 3.51 -0.82 0.50
C TRP A 60 3.98 -2.20 0.94
N TYR A 61 4.80 -2.25 2.00
CA TYR A 61 5.19 -3.51 2.64
C TYR A 61 3.96 -4.29 3.11
N LEU A 62 3.02 -3.65 3.82
CA LEU A 62 1.80 -4.29 4.29
C LEU A 62 0.90 -4.77 3.14
N ILE A 63 0.81 -4.03 2.04
CA ILE A 63 0.06 -4.42 0.84
C ILE A 63 0.67 -5.69 0.23
N ILE A 64 2.01 -5.75 0.08
CA ILE A 64 2.71 -6.91 -0.50
C ILE A 64 2.52 -8.17 0.36
N GLU A 65 2.62 -8.01 1.69
CA GLU A 65 2.50 -9.11 2.64
C GLU A 65 1.04 -9.50 2.94
N SER A 66 0.07 -8.78 2.38
CA SER A 66 -1.35 -9.09 2.57
C SER A 66 -1.80 -10.23 1.65
N ASN A 67 -2.74 -11.02 2.17
CA ASN A 67 -3.45 -12.01 1.38
C ASN A 67 -4.50 -11.35 0.46
N LYS A 68 -5.26 -12.18 -0.27
CA LYS A 68 -6.32 -11.72 -1.18
C LYS A 68 -7.44 -10.94 -0.49
N ASP A 69 -7.59 -11.11 0.82
CA ASP A 69 -8.58 -10.43 1.66
C ASP A 69 -8.03 -9.15 2.30
N GLY A 70 -6.82 -8.72 1.92
CA GLY A 70 -6.18 -7.53 2.48
C GLY A 70 -5.77 -7.70 3.93
N THR A 71 -5.47 -8.92 4.39
CA THR A 71 -5.04 -9.20 5.76
C THR A 71 -3.59 -9.65 5.79
N THR A 72 -2.81 -9.11 6.73
CA THR A 72 -1.42 -9.53 6.98
C THR A 72 -1.10 -9.62 8.46
N ILE A 73 0.02 -10.27 8.80
CA ILE A 73 0.58 -10.34 10.15
C ILE A 73 1.83 -9.46 10.20
N TYR A 74 1.82 -8.47 11.09
CA TYR A 74 2.94 -7.57 11.34
C TYR A 74 3.65 -7.96 12.64
N SER A 75 4.96 -8.17 12.57
CA SER A 75 5.78 -8.64 13.70
C SER A 75 6.77 -7.60 14.24
N HIS A 76 6.71 -6.36 13.78
CA HIS A 76 7.54 -5.26 14.32
C HIS A 76 6.73 -4.39 15.30
N ASP A 77 7.34 -3.30 15.78
CA ASP A 77 6.70 -2.40 16.73
C ASP A 77 5.37 -1.84 16.19
N LYS A 78 4.28 -2.16 16.91
CA LYS A 78 2.92 -1.68 16.64
C LYS A 78 2.84 -0.15 16.56
N ASN A 79 3.71 0.58 17.25
CA ASN A 79 3.72 2.04 17.20
C ASN A 79 3.95 2.58 15.78
N ASN A 80 4.67 1.83 14.93
CA ASN A 80 4.87 2.20 13.53
C ASN A 80 3.55 2.26 12.73
N LEU A 81 2.54 1.51 13.18
CA LEU A 81 1.23 1.43 12.52
C LEU A 81 0.32 2.60 12.87
N LEU A 82 0.59 3.34 13.95
CA LEU A 82 -0.33 4.37 14.47
C LEU A 82 -0.68 5.42 13.43
N PHE A 83 0.28 5.87 12.63
CA PHE A 83 0.03 6.86 11.58
C PHE A 83 -0.91 6.33 10.51
N LEU A 84 -0.68 5.11 10.01
CA LEU A 84 -1.55 4.51 8.99
C LEU A 84 -2.94 4.17 9.56
N MET A 85 -3.02 3.85 10.85
CA MET A 85 -4.29 3.63 11.56
C MET A 85 -5.09 4.94 11.71
N ASP A 86 -4.44 6.04 12.10
CA ASP A 86 -5.05 7.38 12.17
C ASP A 86 -5.63 7.81 10.82
N LYS A 87 -4.91 7.51 9.73
CA LYS A 87 -5.36 7.77 8.36
C LYS A 87 -6.42 6.79 7.85
N GLY A 88 -6.84 5.82 8.66
CA GLY A 88 -7.85 4.82 8.27
C GLY A 88 -7.40 3.87 7.15
N LEU A 89 -6.12 3.88 6.78
CA LEU A 89 -5.55 3.05 5.72
C LEU A 89 -5.35 1.60 6.17
N ILE A 90 -5.23 1.39 7.49
CA ILE A 90 -5.16 0.08 8.10
C ILE A 90 -6.02 0.02 9.36
N ARG A 91 -6.46 -1.18 9.75
CA ARG A 91 -7.14 -1.45 11.03
C ARG A 91 -6.60 -2.71 11.68
N LEU A 92 -6.50 -2.73 13.00
CA LEU A 92 -6.14 -3.94 13.71
C LEU A 92 -7.26 -4.98 13.63
N ASN A 93 -6.88 -6.24 13.45
CA ASN A 93 -7.78 -7.36 13.61
C ASN A 93 -7.80 -7.79 15.09
N THR A 94 -8.81 -7.33 15.82
CA THR A 94 -8.97 -7.57 17.27
C THR A 94 -9.23 -9.03 17.63
N PHE A 95 -9.63 -9.86 16.65
CA PHE A 95 -9.86 -11.29 16.88
C PHE A 95 -8.57 -12.11 16.88
N PHE A 96 -7.48 -11.55 16.36
CA PHE A 96 -6.18 -12.21 16.36
C PHE A 96 -5.49 -12.04 17.72
N LYS A 97 -5.25 -13.16 18.41
CA LYS A 97 -4.61 -13.18 19.73
C LYS A 97 -3.15 -13.61 19.58
N SER A 98 -2.23 -12.67 19.77
CA SER A 98 -0.79 -12.94 19.88
C SER A 98 -0.13 -11.89 20.77
N THR A 99 0.89 -12.30 21.51
CA THR A 99 1.68 -11.42 22.38
C THR A 99 2.76 -10.64 21.63
N THR A 100 3.21 -11.15 20.48
CA THR A 100 4.38 -10.63 19.75
C THR A 100 4.07 -10.15 18.35
N LYS A 101 2.87 -10.44 17.83
CA LYS A 101 2.46 -10.08 16.47
C LYS A 101 1.07 -9.46 16.49
N VAL A 102 0.77 -8.65 15.48
CA VAL A 102 -0.56 -8.09 15.26
C VAL A 102 -1.04 -8.45 13.88
N SER A 103 -2.32 -8.83 13.77
CA SER A 103 -2.97 -8.97 12.48
C SER A 103 -3.61 -7.63 12.10
N VAL A 104 -3.49 -7.27 10.83
CA VAL A 104 -3.92 -5.96 10.32
C VAL A 104 -4.71 -6.17 9.03
N PHE A 105 -5.85 -5.50 8.95
CA PHE A 105 -6.58 -5.27 7.70
C PHE A 105 -6.01 -4.05 6.99
N VAL A 106 -5.64 -4.20 5.73
CA VAL A 106 -5.01 -3.18 4.89
C VAL A 106 -6.00 -2.76 3.82
N LEU A 107 -6.28 -1.45 3.74
CA LEU A 107 -7.19 -0.86 2.75
C LEU A 107 -8.58 -1.54 2.71
N ARG A 108 -9.08 -1.92 3.88
CA ARG A 108 -10.31 -2.72 4.04
C ARG A 108 -11.53 -2.09 3.37
N ASP A 109 -11.66 -0.78 3.48
CA ASP A 109 -12.80 -0.03 2.95
C ASP A 109 -12.59 0.41 1.49
N THR A 110 -11.44 0.07 0.89
CA THR A 110 -11.10 0.37 -0.51
C THR A 110 -10.56 -0.86 -1.26
N PRO A 111 -11.40 -1.89 -1.46
CA PRO A 111 -10.99 -3.16 -2.03
C PRO A 111 -10.57 -3.09 -3.51
N TYR A 112 -11.08 -2.13 -4.30
CA TYR A 112 -10.66 -1.99 -5.69
C TYR A 112 -9.23 -1.44 -5.78
N LEU A 113 -8.91 -0.45 -4.95
CA LEU A 113 -7.59 0.12 -4.79
C LEU A 113 -6.62 -0.92 -4.25
N MET A 114 -7.00 -1.69 -3.23
CA MET A 114 -6.17 -2.80 -2.75
C MET A 114 -5.81 -3.76 -3.89
N ARG A 115 -6.78 -4.14 -4.73
CA ARG A 115 -6.53 -5.00 -5.90
C ARG A 115 -5.63 -4.32 -6.94
N ALA A 116 -5.88 -3.07 -7.30
CA ALA A 116 -5.07 -2.32 -8.26
C ALA A 116 -3.60 -2.23 -7.82
N LEU A 117 -3.37 -2.00 -6.51
CA LEU A 117 -2.04 -1.93 -5.92
C LEU A 117 -1.37 -3.32 -5.81
N SER A 118 -2.15 -4.38 -5.58
CA SER A 118 -1.64 -5.74 -5.36
C SER A 118 -1.37 -6.55 -6.64
N ARG A 119 -2.06 -6.23 -7.75
CA ARG A 119 -1.96 -6.97 -9.04
C ARG A 119 -0.59 -6.89 -9.70
N LYS A 120 0.25 -5.92 -9.34
CA LYS A 120 1.56 -5.71 -9.94
C LYS A 120 2.68 -6.39 -9.14
N ARG A 121 2.46 -7.64 -8.74
CA ARG A 121 3.46 -8.52 -8.10
C ARG A 121 4.18 -9.38 -9.14
#